data_AF-A0AAE1A015-F1
#
_entry.id   AF-A0AAE1A015-F1
#
_cell.length_a   1.000
_cell.length_b   1.000
_cell.length_c   1.000
_cell.angle_alpha   90.00
_cell.angle_beta   90.00
_cell.angle_gamma   90.00
#
_symmetry.space_group_name_H-M   'P 1'
#
loop_
_entity.id
_entity.type
_entity.pdbx_description
1 polymer ?
#
loop_
_entity_poly.entity_id
_entity_poly.type
_entity_poly.pdbx_seq_one_letter_code
_entity_poly.pdbx_strand_id
1 'polypeptide(L)'
;MDLINNTNKLRVFVDAGPLVDRIHWAVVFVAMPILCILGVAGNSLSIIVLYKQGFKKSTNILLFVLAISDILFMVGAQGPAKLMYEWGRGGLWFPEREAVVLYYFYHIFDYINWTAGPMSMGLPILITAERNRYSGYRCPHQSCSRTEETDDDGEKYPREFPT
;
A
#
# COMPACT_ATOMS: atom_id res chain seq x y z
N MET A 1 -45.72 -0.20 -21.58
CA MET A 1 -45.31 -1.10 -20.47
C MET A 1 -44.05 -0.59 -19.75
N ASP A 2 -43.28 0.33 -20.32
CA ASP A 2 -41.98 0.78 -19.75
C ASP A 2 -42.08 1.72 -18.55
N LEU A 3 -43.18 2.48 -18.42
CA LEU A 3 -43.38 3.43 -17.30
C LEU A 3 -43.50 2.72 -15.93
N ILE A 4 -44.09 1.53 -15.89
CA ILE A 4 -44.27 0.75 -14.64
C ILE A 4 -42.93 0.14 -14.17
N ASN A 5 -42.04 -0.21 -15.11
CA ASN A 5 -40.74 -0.79 -14.79
C ASN A 5 -39.80 0.24 -14.13
N ASN A 6 -39.84 1.50 -14.59
CA ASN A 6 -38.99 2.57 -14.05
C ASN A 6 -39.42 3.02 -12.65
N THR A 7 -40.73 3.04 -12.36
CA THR A 7 -41.25 3.38 -11.03
C THR A 7 -40.88 2.34 -9.97
N ASN A 8 -40.81 1.06 -10.33
CA ASN A 8 -40.41 0.00 -9.41
C ASN A 8 -38.90 0.04 -9.13
N LYS A 9 -38.06 0.28 -10.14
CA LYS A 9 -36.61 0.49 -9.95
C LYS A 9 -36.30 1.68 -9.02
N LEU A 10 -37.02 2.79 -9.18
CA LEU A 10 -36.82 3.99 -8.38
C LEU A 10 -37.19 3.77 -6.91
N ARG A 11 -38.29 3.05 -6.63
CA ARG A 11 -38.69 2.70 -5.25
C ARG A 11 -37.69 1.79 -4.56
N VAL A 12 -37.16 0.77 -5.24
CA VAL A 12 -36.13 -0.11 -4.70
C VAL A 12 -34.85 0.66 -4.37
N PHE A 13 -34.48 1.67 -5.18
CA PHE A 13 -33.33 2.53 -4.92
C PHE A 13 -33.55 3.48 -3.72
N VAL A 14 -34.78 3.99 -3.57
CA VAL A 14 -35.16 4.86 -2.44
C VAL A 14 -35.25 4.07 -1.12
N ASP A 15 -35.77 2.84 -1.14
CA ASP A 15 -35.80 1.95 0.04
C ASP A 15 -34.40 1.46 0.46
N ALA A 16 -33.44 1.44 -0.48
CA ALA A 16 -32.05 1.09 -0.18
C ALA A 16 -31.27 2.22 0.53
N GLY A 17 -31.76 3.47 0.51
CA GLY A 17 -31.11 4.62 1.15
C GLY A 17 -30.64 4.36 2.58
N PRO A 18 -31.53 3.97 3.52
CA PRO A 18 -31.12 3.70 4.91
C PRO A 18 -30.19 2.49 5.07
N LEU A 19 -30.19 1.54 4.12
CA LEU A 19 -29.27 0.41 4.14
C LEU A 19 -27.86 0.86 3.71
N VAL A 20 -27.77 1.68 2.67
CA VAL A 20 -26.51 2.27 2.19
C VAL A 20 -25.87 3.11 3.28
N ASP A 21 -26.63 3.92 4.01
CA ASP A 21 -26.11 4.74 5.10
C ASP A 21 -25.55 3.89 6.26
N ARG A 22 -26.24 2.80 6.61
CA ARG A 22 -25.76 1.85 7.64
C ARG A 22 -24.49 1.15 7.23
N ILE A 23 -24.39 0.72 5.98
CA ILE A 23 -23.18 0.08 5.44
C ILE A 23 -22.04 1.09 5.39
N HIS A 24 -22.31 2.30 4.90
CA HIS A 24 -21.31 3.38 4.84
C HIS A 24 -20.75 3.67 6.24
N TRP A 25 -21.63 3.81 7.23
CA TRP A 25 -21.23 4.01 8.61
C TRP A 25 -20.36 2.86 9.13
N ALA A 26 -20.78 1.60 8.93
CA ALA A 26 -20.00 0.45 9.38
C ALA A 26 -18.62 0.37 8.71
N VAL A 27 -18.53 0.66 7.41
CA VAL A 27 -17.25 0.65 6.69
C VAL A 27 -16.33 1.76 7.19
N VAL A 28 -16.84 2.99 7.31
CA VAL A 28 -16.04 4.15 7.72
C VAL A 28 -15.59 4.08 9.18
N PHE A 29 -16.47 3.64 10.09
CA PHE A 29 -16.18 3.66 11.52
C PHE A 29 -15.59 2.35 12.07
N VAL A 30 -15.74 1.22 11.37
CA VAL A 30 -15.25 -0.08 11.84
C VAL A 30 -14.19 -0.66 10.93
N ALA A 31 -14.51 -0.86 9.64
CA ALA A 31 -13.58 -1.55 8.74
C ALA A 31 -12.32 -0.72 8.46
N MET A 32 -12.49 0.56 8.15
CA MET A 32 -11.41 1.49 7.84
C MET A 32 -10.35 1.65 8.95
N PRO A 33 -10.69 1.87 10.23
CA PRO A 33 -9.68 1.96 11.27
C PRO A 33 -8.95 0.63 11.51
N ILE A 34 -9.64 -0.51 11.39
CA ILE A 34 -9.00 -1.83 11.48
C ILE A 34 -7.97 -2.01 10.36
N LEU A 35 -8.35 -1.70 9.12
CA LEU A 35 -7.44 -1.74 7.98
C LEU A 35 -6.26 -0.79 8.16
N CYS A 36 -6.49 0.39 8.73
CA CYS A 36 -5.44 1.37 9.03
C CYS A 36 -4.41 0.82 10.02
N ILE A 37 -4.86 0.27 11.15
CA ILE A 37 -3.98 -0.31 12.18
C ILE A 37 -3.18 -1.48 11.61
N LEU A 38 -3.84 -2.38 10.87
CA LEU A 38 -3.19 -3.53 10.25
C LEU A 38 -2.19 -3.11 9.18
N GLY A 39 -2.53 -2.14 8.35
CA GLY A 39 -1.65 -1.64 7.29
C GLY A 39 -0.43 -0.91 7.85
N VAL A 40 -0.60 -0.05 8.86
CA VAL A 40 0.52 0.62 9.53
C VAL A 40 1.43 -0.40 10.21
N ALA A 41 0.87 -1.38 10.93
CA ALA A 41 1.65 -2.43 11.59
C ALA A 41 2.41 -3.29 10.58
N GLY A 42 1.75 -3.75 9.51
CA GLY A 42 2.35 -4.57 8.46
C GLY A 42 3.48 -3.86 7.72
N ASN A 43 3.26 -2.59 7.33
CA ASN A 43 4.29 -1.80 6.64
C ASN A 43 5.45 -1.41 7.56
N SER A 44 5.18 -1.15 8.85
CA SER A 44 6.24 -0.92 9.85
C SER A 44 7.13 -2.15 10.03
N LEU A 45 6.54 -3.36 10.09
CA LEU A 45 7.30 -4.61 10.15
C LEU A 45 8.17 -4.80 8.91
N SER A 46 7.64 -4.50 7.72
CA SER A 46 8.41 -4.52 6.46
C SER A 46 9.63 -3.60 6.54
N ILE A 47 9.47 -2.37 7.03
CA ILE A 47 10.58 -1.42 7.21
C ILE A 47 11.62 -1.97 8.20
N ILE A 48 11.19 -2.53 9.34
CA ILE A 48 12.09 -3.09 10.36
C ILE A 48 12.92 -4.25 9.79
N VAL A 49 12.29 -5.15 9.02
CA VAL A 49 12.97 -6.29 8.40
C VAL A 49 13.96 -5.83 7.34
N LEU A 50 13.58 -4.87 6.50
CA LEU A 50 14.46 -4.31 5.47
C LEU A 50 15.65 -3.57 6.07
N TYR A 51 15.42 -2.83 7.17
CA TYR A 51 16.47 -2.14 7.90
C TYR A 51 17.53 -3.13 8.44
N LYS A 52 17.10 -4.29 8.92
CA LYS A 52 18.01 -5.35 9.41
C LYS A 52 18.79 -6.07 8.31
N GLN A 53 18.24 -6.20 7.09
CA GLN A 53 18.91 -6.93 6.00
C GLN A 53 19.96 -6.10 5.25
N GLY A 54 19.89 -4.77 5.33
CA GLY A 54 20.76 -3.86 4.60
C GLY A 54 20.35 -3.70 3.12
N PHE A 55 20.44 -2.46 2.61
CA PHE A 55 20.01 -2.07 1.26
C PHE A 55 20.97 -2.53 0.15
N LYS A 56 21.36 -3.81 0.14
CA LYS A 56 22.32 -4.37 -0.83
C LYS A 56 21.70 -4.70 -2.20
N LYS A 57 20.37 -4.80 -2.28
CA LYS A 57 19.63 -5.12 -3.51
C LYS A 57 18.63 -4.01 -3.84
N SER A 58 18.49 -3.69 -5.12
CA SER A 58 17.52 -2.71 -5.63
C SER A 58 16.07 -3.06 -5.26
N THR A 59 15.72 -4.35 -5.25
CA THR A 59 14.41 -4.82 -4.78
C THR A 59 14.12 -4.42 -3.33
N ASN A 60 15.13 -4.36 -2.45
CA ASN A 60 14.92 -3.95 -1.05
C ASN A 60 14.55 -2.46 -0.96
N ILE A 61 15.08 -1.62 -1.85
CA ILE A 61 14.76 -0.20 -1.94
C ILE A 61 13.32 -0.03 -2.44
N LEU A 62 12.89 -0.81 -3.44
CA LEU A 62 11.51 -0.79 -3.94
C LEU A 62 10.50 -1.21 -2.88
N LEU A 63 10.79 -2.26 -2.10
CA LEU A 63 9.95 -2.69 -0.99
C LEU A 63 9.88 -1.64 0.12
N PHE A 64 10.98 -0.91 0.36
CA PHE A 64 11.01 0.18 1.34
C PHE A 64 10.15 1.37 0.90
N VAL A 65 10.25 1.78 -0.37
CA VAL A 65 9.41 2.84 -0.94
C VAL A 65 7.94 2.44 -0.96
N LEU A 66 7.62 1.17 -1.22
CA LEU A 66 6.26 0.64 -1.13
C LEU A 66 5.70 0.76 0.29
N ALA A 67 6.45 0.32 1.30
CA ALA A 67 6.02 0.43 2.69
C ALA A 67 5.79 1.88 3.14
N ILE A 68 6.65 2.82 2.70
CA ILE A 68 6.45 4.25 2.94
C ILE A 68 5.19 4.76 2.24
N SER A 69 5.01 4.45 0.96
CA SER A 69 3.85 4.87 0.18
C SER A 69 2.55 4.39 0.79
N ASP A 70 2.51 3.16 1.29
CA ASP A 70 1.31 2.59 1.92
C ASP A 70 1.01 3.25 3.28
N ILE A 71 2.04 3.57 4.08
CA ILE A 71 1.85 4.34 5.33
C ILE A 71 1.31 5.75 5.00
N LEU A 72 1.89 6.45 4.02
CA LEU A 72 1.39 7.78 3.61
C LEU A 72 -0.05 7.70 3.09
N PHE A 73 -0.38 6.68 2.30
CA PHE A 73 -1.73 6.46 1.81
C PHE A 73 -2.71 6.28 2.96
N MET A 74 -2.39 5.45 3.97
CA MET A 74 -3.28 5.25 5.11
C MET A 74 -3.42 6.50 6.00
N VAL A 75 -2.34 7.24 6.20
CA VAL A 75 -2.36 8.52 6.93
C VAL A 75 -3.21 9.56 6.18
N GLY A 76 -3.12 9.63 4.85
CA GLY A 76 -3.96 10.52 4.03
C GLY A 76 -5.43 10.08 4.02
N ALA A 77 -5.69 8.79 3.84
CA ALA A 77 -7.03 8.23 3.73
C ALA A 77 -7.85 8.30 5.04
N GLN A 78 -7.19 8.18 6.19
CA GLN A 78 -7.77 8.19 7.54
C GLN A 78 -7.31 9.38 8.38
N GLY A 79 -6.79 10.43 7.75
CA GLY A 79 -6.28 11.59 8.45
C GLY A 79 -7.34 12.24 9.34
N PRO A 80 -6.95 12.77 10.52
CA PRO A 80 -7.90 13.40 11.45
C PRO A 80 -8.66 14.56 10.79
N ALA A 81 -8.05 15.25 9.82
CA ALA A 81 -8.71 16.30 9.05
C ALA A 81 -9.94 15.79 8.27
N LYS A 82 -9.84 14.60 7.66
CA LYS A 82 -10.95 13.98 6.91
C LYS A 82 -12.02 13.46 7.86
N LEU A 83 -11.62 12.83 8.97
CA LEU A 83 -12.57 12.37 9.99
C LEU A 83 -13.35 13.54 10.61
N MET A 84 -12.67 14.65 10.91
CA MET A 84 -13.29 15.88 11.41
C MET A 84 -14.19 16.54 10.37
N TYR A 85 -13.82 16.52 9.09
CA TYR A 85 -14.66 17.03 8.00
C TYR A 85 -15.95 16.21 7.86
N GLU A 86 -15.85 14.88 7.86
CA GLU A 86 -17.02 13.99 7.74
C GLU A 86 -17.92 14.06 8.98
N TRP A 87 -17.33 14.17 10.17
CA TRP A 87 -18.08 14.45 11.40
C TRP A 87 -18.75 15.82 11.35
N GLY A 88 -18.07 16.82 10.77
CA GLY A 88 -18.54 18.20 10.65
C GLY A 88 -19.62 18.45 9.62
N ARG A 89 -19.87 17.48 8.74
CA ARG A 89 -20.93 17.53 7.73
C ARG A 89 -22.33 17.64 8.33
N GLY A 90 -22.48 17.32 9.62
CA GLY A 90 -23.69 17.56 10.43
C GLY A 90 -23.83 18.98 10.99
N GLY A 91 -22.94 19.91 10.65
CA GLY A 91 -22.91 21.28 11.16
C GLY A 91 -21.92 21.42 12.31
N LEU A 92 -20.63 21.53 11.98
CA LEU A 92 -19.61 21.87 12.97
C LEU A 92 -19.51 23.38 13.16
N TRP A 93 -19.84 23.83 14.36
CA TRP A 93 -19.79 25.24 14.79
C TRP A 93 -18.35 25.62 15.18
N PHE A 94 -17.39 25.44 14.26
CA PHE A 94 -16.02 25.87 14.50
C PHE A 94 -15.89 27.38 14.31
N PRO A 95 -15.08 28.07 15.15
CA PRO A 95 -14.71 29.46 14.89
C PRO A 95 -13.90 29.56 13.58
N GLU A 96 -14.03 30.70 12.89
CA GLU A 96 -13.48 30.92 11.53
C GLU A 96 -12.00 30.55 11.38
N ARG A 97 -11.18 30.84 12.40
CA ARG A 97 -9.74 30.54 12.39
C ARG A 97 -9.45 29.03 12.36
N GLU A 98 -10.22 28.24 13.09
CA GLU A 98 -10.05 26.79 13.15
C GLU A 98 -10.52 26.13 11.84
N ALA A 99 -11.62 26.64 11.27
CA ALA A 99 -12.14 26.17 9.99
C ALA A 99 -11.12 26.36 8.85
N VAL A 100 -10.44 27.50 8.80
CA VAL A 100 -9.40 27.78 7.79
C VAL A 100 -8.21 26.83 7.94
N VAL A 101 -7.73 26.60 9.16
CA VAL A 101 -6.62 25.67 9.40
C VAL A 101 -7.02 24.24 8.98
N LEU A 102 -8.22 23.80 9.36
CA LEU A 102 -8.73 22.47 9.02
C LEU A 102 -8.88 22.30 7.49
N TYR A 103 -9.33 23.34 6.79
CA TYR A 103 -9.43 23.37 5.33
C TYR A 103 -8.08 23.15 4.65
N TYR A 104 -7.02 23.83 5.10
CA TYR A 104 -5.67 23.62 4.55
C TYR A 104 -5.14 22.23 4.83
N PHE A 105 -5.32 21.72 6.06
CA PHE A 105 -4.91 20.36 6.38
C PHE A 105 -5.64 19.32 5.54
N TYR A 106 -6.95 19.48 5.37
CA TYR A 106 -7.75 18.62 4.52
C TYR A 106 -7.17 18.53 3.10
N HIS A 107 -6.87 19.67 2.47
CA HIS A 107 -6.28 19.69 1.13
C HIS A 107 -4.90 19.06 1.05
N ILE A 108 -4.05 19.26 2.06
CA ILE A 108 -2.74 18.62 2.11
C ILE A 108 -2.90 17.09 2.18
N PHE A 109 -3.77 16.58 3.05
CA PHE A 109 -4.02 15.15 3.17
C PHE A 109 -4.69 14.56 1.93
N ASP A 110 -5.61 15.29 1.31
CA ASP A 110 -6.26 14.86 0.07
C ASP A 110 -5.26 14.79 -1.10
N TYR A 111 -4.35 15.77 -1.19
CA TYR A 111 -3.27 15.75 -2.17
C TYR A 111 -2.29 14.58 -1.94
N ILE A 112 -1.92 14.31 -0.68
CA ILE A 112 -1.12 13.14 -0.33
C ILE A 112 -1.84 11.85 -0.73
N ASN A 113 -3.13 11.74 -0.44
CA ASN A 113 -3.93 10.57 -0.78
C ASN A 113 -4.03 10.37 -2.31
N TRP A 114 -4.22 11.46 -3.06
CA TRP A 114 -4.28 11.45 -4.52
C TRP A 114 -2.96 10.99 -5.16
N THR A 115 -1.82 11.35 -4.57
CA THR A 115 -0.50 10.97 -5.09
C THR A 115 -0.04 9.59 -4.63
N ALA A 116 -0.32 9.21 -3.37
CA ALA A 116 0.10 7.93 -2.80
C ALA A 116 -0.65 6.73 -3.38
N GLY A 117 -1.94 6.89 -3.75
CA GLY A 117 -2.74 5.81 -4.33
C GLY A 117 -2.15 5.24 -5.63
N PRO A 118 -1.90 6.07 -6.67
CA PRO A 118 -1.27 5.62 -7.90
C PRO A 118 0.14 5.07 -7.70
N MET A 119 0.92 5.63 -6.76
CA MET A 119 2.26 5.10 -6.45
C MET A 119 2.19 3.68 -5.88
N SER A 120 1.29 3.44 -4.92
CA SER A 120 1.09 2.10 -4.33
C SER A 120 0.64 1.09 -5.39
N MET A 121 -0.22 1.46 -6.34
CA MET A 121 -0.62 0.58 -7.44
C MET A 121 0.48 0.36 -8.49
N GLY A 122 1.33 1.36 -8.75
CA GLY A 122 2.40 1.29 -9.74
C GLY A 122 3.63 0.51 -9.28
N LEU A 123 3.94 0.53 -7.98
CA LEU A 123 5.14 -0.10 -7.43
C LEU A 123 5.18 -1.63 -7.61
N PRO A 124 4.09 -2.41 -7.40
CA PRO A 124 4.06 -3.84 -7.71
C PRO A 124 4.35 -4.15 -9.18
N ILE A 125 3.87 -3.30 -10.10
CA ILE A 125 4.17 -3.43 -11.53
C ILE A 125 5.67 -3.24 -11.77
N LEU A 126 6.27 -2.24 -11.12
CA LEU A 126 7.70 -1.96 -11.24
C LEU A 126 8.57 -3.09 -10.65
N ILE A 127 8.17 -3.64 -9.49
CA ILE A 127 8.82 -4.82 -8.88
C ILE A 127 8.75 -6.02 -9.82
N THR A 128 7.61 -6.24 -10.46
CA THR A 128 7.44 -7.32 -11.44
C THR A 128 8.31 -7.12 -12.67
N ALA A 129 8.38 -5.88 -13.18
CA ALA A 129 9.24 -5.52 -14.31
C ALA A 129 10.74 -5.71 -13.97
N GLU A 130 11.16 -5.29 -12.77
CA GLU A 130 12.53 -5.49 -12.27
C GLU A 130 12.87 -6.98 -12.20
N ARG A 131 11.96 -7.79 -11.62
CA ARG A 131 12.13 -9.25 -11.50
C ARG A 131 12.26 -9.93 -12.86
N ASN A 132 11.42 -9.55 -13.82
CA ASN A 132 11.49 -10.09 -15.19
C ASN A 132 12.80 -9.71 -15.87
N ARG A 133 13.26 -8.46 -15.69
CA ARG A 133 14.54 -7.99 -16.21
C ARG A 133 15.72 -8.80 -15.64
N TYR A 134 15.75 -9.01 -14.32
CA TYR A 134 16.77 -9.85 -13.69
C TYR A 134 16.72 -11.32 -14.15
N SER A 135 15.54 -11.84 -14.48
CA SER A 135 15.42 -13.20 -15.03
C SER A 135 15.98 -13.31 -16.45
N GLY A 136 15.87 -12.26 -17.27
CA GLY A 136 16.44 -12.23 -18.62
C GLY A 136 17.96 -12.07 -18.68
N TYR A 137 18.55 -11.34 -17.72
CA TYR A 137 20.02 -11.22 -17.61
C TYR A 137 20.70 -12.43 -16.96
N ARG A 138 19.94 -13.30 -16.31
CA ARG A 138 20.42 -14.64 -15.98
C ARG A 138 20.43 -15.46 -17.27
N CYS A 139 21.45 -15.25 -18.10
CA CYS A 139 21.86 -16.27 -19.05
C CYS A 139 21.98 -17.59 -18.25
N PRO A 140 21.45 -18.73 -18.75
CA PRO A 140 21.61 -20.04 -18.12
C PRO A 140 23.06 -20.55 -18.08
N HIS A 141 24.04 -19.67 -18.27
CA HIS A 141 25.46 -19.96 -18.36
C HIS A 141 26.14 -20.23 -17.01
N GLN A 142 25.38 -20.38 -15.92
CA GLN A 142 25.91 -20.91 -14.65
C GLN A 142 25.53 -22.38 -14.42
N SER A 143 24.83 -23.01 -15.37
CA SER A 143 24.76 -24.47 -15.51
C SER A 143 25.84 -25.01 -16.46
N CYS A 144 26.66 -24.14 -17.07
CA CYS A 144 27.71 -24.50 -18.03
C CYS A 144 29.11 -24.14 -17.50
N SER A 145 29.33 -24.40 -16.22
CA SER A 145 30.67 -24.55 -15.61
C SER A 145 30.57 -25.49 -14.40
N ARG A 146 29.82 -26.59 -14.60
CA ARG A 146 29.99 -27.85 -13.88
C ARG A 146 30.21 -28.93 -14.93
N THR A 147 31.16 -28.70 -15.82
CA THR A 147 31.93 -29.78 -16.45
C THR A 147 33.00 -30.15 -15.43
N GLU A 148 32.84 -31.35 -14.88
CA GLU A 148 33.93 -32.29 -14.57
C GLU A 148 35.26 -31.69 -14.15
N GLU A 149 35.54 -31.76 -12.84
CA GLU A 149 36.85 -32.20 -12.37
C GLU A 149 36.57 -33.43 -11.50
N THR A 150 36.56 -34.59 -12.14
CA THR A 150 36.89 -35.85 -11.49
C THR A 150 38.39 -35.79 -11.18
N ASP A 151 38.74 -35.34 -9.98
CA ASP A 151 40.03 -35.67 -9.40
C ASP A 151 39.90 -37.07 -8.78
N ASP A 152 40.60 -38.03 -9.38
CA ASP A 152 40.77 -39.40 -8.91
C ASP A 152 41.82 -39.50 -7.78
N ASP A 153 42.13 -38.38 -7.13
CA ASP A 153 43.17 -38.28 -6.11
C ASP A 153 42.55 -37.66 -4.84
N GLY A 154 42.15 -38.52 -3.91
CA GLY A 154 41.55 -38.13 -2.64
C GLY A 154 42.50 -37.36 -1.72
N GLU A 155 42.70 -36.06 -1.97
CA GLU A 155 43.38 -35.16 -1.04
C GLU A 155 42.60 -33.88 -0.74
N LYS A 156 42.26 -33.74 0.54
CA LYS A 156 41.56 -32.61 1.13
C LYS A 156 42.58 -31.54 1.52
N TYR A 157 42.55 -30.36 0.92
CA TYR A 157 43.28 -29.20 1.43
C TYR A 157 42.36 -28.20 2.15
N PRO A 158 42.68 -27.80 3.39
CA PRO A 158 41.95 -26.75 4.09
C PRO A 158 42.30 -25.37 3.49
N ARG A 159 41.29 -24.61 3.05
CA ARG A 159 41.46 -23.21 2.69
C ARG A 159 41.45 -22.36 3.95
N GLU A 160 42.63 -21.90 4.35
CA GLU A 160 42.79 -20.79 5.30
C GLU A 160 42.29 -19.49 4.65
N PHE A 161 41.44 -18.76 5.37
CA PHE A 161 41.02 -17.40 5.01
C PHE A 161 41.97 -16.40 5.67
N PRO A 162 42.65 -15.51 4.93
CA PRO A 162 43.31 -14.36 5.53
C PRO A 162 42.27 -13.30 5.90
N THR A 163 42.46 -12.76 7.10
CA THR A 163 41.69 -11.71 7.79
C THR A 163 41.60 -10.41 7.02
#